data_AF-A0A6H2DJK6-F1
#
_entry.id   AF-A0A6H2DJK6-F1
#
_cell.length_a   1.000
_cell.length_b   1.000
_cell.length_c   1.000
_cell.angle_alpha   90.00
_cell.angle_beta   90.00
_cell.angle_gamma   90.00
#
_symmetry.space_group_name_H-M   'P 1'
#
loop_
_entity.id
_entity.type
_entity.pdbx_description
1 polymer ?
#
loop_
_entity_poly.entity_id
_entity_poly.type
_entity_poly.pdbx_seq_one_letter_code
_entity_poly.pdbx_strand_id
1 'polypeptide(L)'
;MIAPARILSIAGSDSGGGAGIQADIKTITMLGGYAMTAITAVTAQNTIGLDAVHLIPTETVIAQIDAVVRDIGVDAIKIGMIGSAGTATAVADYLERVSVPIVFDPVMVATSGSTLADEATIAAFGSLMALASVVTPNIPELEALGGKEAVLGHGCHLLLKDGHGEGQRIVDRLYSPKGLVTSLEGKRFDTSDTHGTGCTLASALACGMGQGLPLVEAFNRAIRFVRLALLEAPHFGEGNGPLGHQQVRDFWDEDEVVPGISFNQVTVGSSDYTASVDFYKKLGLRQIVDSPDNGYARFEAGNGATFSIHSGSESPNDAVVYFESLALDAWVKELVETGIVFDRMPQDESWGWREARLRDPHGNIICLYHAGENRRYPPWRIN
;
A
#
# COMPACT_ATOMS: atom_id res chain seq x y z
N MET A 1 -4.43 -3.48 23.90
CA MET A 1 -3.91 -3.54 22.52
C MET A 1 -4.90 -4.34 21.70
N ILE A 2 -5.28 -3.83 20.52
CA ILE A 2 -6.11 -4.58 19.58
C ILE A 2 -5.23 -5.70 19.01
N ALA A 3 -5.74 -6.93 18.98
CA ALA A 3 -5.01 -8.05 18.40
C ALA A 3 -4.89 -7.85 16.87
N PRO A 4 -3.74 -8.17 16.25
CA PRO A 4 -3.58 -8.02 14.81
C PRO A 4 -4.51 -8.97 14.05
N ALA A 5 -5.04 -8.53 12.91
CA ALA A 5 -5.85 -9.38 12.03
C ALA A 5 -5.00 -10.54 11.47
N ARG A 6 -5.54 -11.75 11.50
CA ARG A 6 -4.88 -13.00 11.08
C ARG A 6 -5.14 -13.23 9.60
N ILE A 7 -4.13 -13.03 8.76
CA ILE A 7 -4.26 -13.09 7.31
C ILE A 7 -3.55 -14.34 6.79
N LEU A 8 -4.28 -15.24 6.14
CA LEU A 8 -3.71 -16.44 5.53
C LEU A 8 -3.39 -16.17 4.05
N SER A 9 -2.11 -16.26 3.67
CA SER A 9 -1.70 -16.32 2.26
C SER A 9 -1.53 -17.77 1.80
N ILE A 10 -2.24 -18.13 0.73
CA ILE A 10 -2.13 -19.41 0.03
C ILE A 10 -1.44 -19.13 -1.30
N ALA A 11 -0.12 -19.35 -1.38
CA ALA A 11 0.68 -18.95 -2.54
C ALA A 11 2.00 -19.72 -2.67
N GLY A 12 2.72 -19.50 -3.77
CA GLY A 12 4.08 -20.00 -3.96
C GLY A 12 5.11 -19.17 -3.18
N SER A 13 6.22 -19.80 -2.81
CA SER A 13 7.39 -19.19 -2.20
C SER A 13 8.38 -18.75 -3.28
N ASP A 14 8.69 -17.45 -3.33
CA ASP A 14 9.72 -16.83 -4.17
C ASP A 14 11.05 -16.75 -3.41
N SER A 15 12.07 -17.47 -3.88
CA SER A 15 13.41 -17.46 -3.26
C SER A 15 14.07 -16.07 -3.26
N GLY A 16 13.78 -15.22 -4.25
CA GLY A 16 14.30 -13.84 -4.32
C GLY A 16 13.62 -12.88 -3.35
N GLY A 17 12.47 -13.30 -2.80
CA GLY A 17 11.72 -12.57 -1.78
C GLY A 17 11.01 -11.31 -2.28
N GLY A 18 10.89 -11.12 -3.60
CA GLY A 18 10.22 -9.97 -4.20
C GLY A 18 8.72 -10.17 -4.39
N ALA A 19 8.28 -11.40 -4.63
CA ALA A 19 6.89 -11.79 -4.82
C ALA A 19 6.47 -12.94 -3.89
N GLY A 20 5.37 -13.62 -4.22
CA GLY A 20 4.89 -14.81 -3.50
C GLY A 20 4.63 -14.57 -2.02
N ILE A 21 4.77 -15.64 -1.24
CA ILE A 21 4.61 -15.61 0.22
C ILE A 21 5.49 -14.55 0.89
N GLN A 22 6.70 -14.32 0.39
CA GLN A 22 7.64 -13.37 0.97
C GLN A 22 7.10 -11.94 0.85
N ALA A 23 6.57 -11.55 -0.31
CA ALA A 23 5.89 -10.26 -0.48
C ALA A 23 4.63 -10.18 0.39
N ASP A 24 3.88 -11.27 0.49
CA ASP A 24 2.66 -11.33 1.28
C ASP A 24 2.96 -11.10 2.78
N ILE A 25 3.92 -11.83 3.35
CA ILE A 25 4.34 -11.68 4.75
C ILE A 25 4.82 -10.25 5.01
N LYS A 26 5.69 -9.70 4.16
CA LYS A 26 6.20 -8.33 4.31
C LYS A 26 5.05 -7.34 4.31
N THR A 27 4.13 -7.45 3.35
CA THR A 27 2.99 -6.54 3.21
C THR A 27 2.08 -6.60 4.42
N ILE A 28 1.64 -7.80 4.81
CA ILE A 28 0.75 -8.01 5.95
C ILE A 28 1.40 -7.51 7.25
N THR A 29 2.68 -7.85 7.48
CA THR A 29 3.42 -7.44 8.68
C THR A 29 3.56 -5.93 8.75
N MET A 30 3.90 -5.30 7.62
CA MET A 30 4.02 -3.85 7.57
C MET A 30 2.68 -3.18 7.88
N LEU A 31 1.56 -3.67 7.35
CA LEU A 31 0.20 -3.19 7.62
C LEU A 31 -0.35 -3.55 9.02
N GLY A 32 0.48 -4.11 9.90
CA GLY A 32 0.09 -4.46 11.28
C GLY A 32 -0.78 -5.71 11.41
N GLY A 33 -0.86 -6.54 10.36
CA GLY A 33 -1.50 -7.85 10.40
C GLY A 33 -0.55 -8.96 10.87
N TYR A 34 -1.12 -10.11 11.21
CA TYR A 34 -0.41 -11.34 11.51
C TYR A 34 -0.45 -12.27 10.29
N ALA A 35 0.69 -12.47 9.63
CA ALA A 35 0.79 -13.27 8.42
C ALA A 35 0.89 -14.77 8.74
N MET A 36 0.02 -15.55 8.12
CA MET A 36 0.06 -17.02 8.09
C MET A 36 0.17 -17.48 6.65
N THR A 37 0.68 -18.69 6.42
CA THR A 37 0.97 -19.17 5.06
C THR A 37 0.58 -20.62 4.85
N ALA A 38 0.07 -20.92 3.66
CA ALA A 38 0.05 -22.27 3.10
C ALA A 38 0.80 -22.26 1.75
N ILE A 39 1.91 -22.99 1.69
CA ILE A 39 2.81 -22.97 0.54
C ILE A 39 2.31 -23.94 -0.53
N THR A 40 2.09 -23.45 -1.75
CA THR A 40 1.61 -24.23 -2.90
C THR A 40 2.74 -24.68 -3.82
N ALA A 41 3.84 -23.93 -3.85
CA ALA A 41 5.02 -24.24 -4.62
C ALA A 41 6.25 -23.56 -3.99
N VAL A 42 7.44 -24.12 -4.25
CA VAL A 42 8.72 -23.45 -3.97
C VAL A 42 9.39 -23.18 -5.31
N THR A 43 9.80 -21.92 -5.54
CA THR A 43 10.47 -21.53 -6.79
C THR A 43 11.94 -21.18 -6.52
N ALA A 44 12.83 -21.69 -7.37
CA ALA A 44 14.18 -21.12 -7.50
C ALA A 44 14.06 -19.93 -8.46
N GLN A 45 13.81 -18.76 -7.89
CA GLN A 45 13.47 -17.54 -8.62
C GLN A 45 14.32 -16.37 -8.10
N ASN A 46 14.66 -15.47 -9.02
CA ASN A 46 15.39 -14.23 -8.75
C ASN A 46 14.86 -13.11 -9.65
N THR A 47 15.54 -11.97 -9.68
CA THR A 47 15.10 -10.77 -10.44
C THR A 47 15.22 -10.93 -11.95
N ILE A 48 16.01 -11.90 -12.42
CA ILE A 48 16.30 -12.14 -13.84
C ILE A 48 15.37 -13.24 -14.39
N GLY A 49 14.99 -14.22 -13.56
CA GLY A 49 14.21 -15.35 -14.06
C GLY A 49 13.77 -16.36 -13.00
N LEU A 50 13.18 -17.44 -13.53
CA LEU A 50 12.69 -18.60 -12.80
C LEU A 50 13.43 -19.84 -13.31
N ASP A 51 14.26 -20.45 -12.46
CA ASP A 51 15.11 -21.58 -12.81
C ASP A 51 14.43 -22.94 -12.54
N ALA A 52 13.61 -23.03 -11.48
CA ALA A 52 12.92 -24.25 -11.11
C ALA A 52 11.64 -23.98 -10.32
N VAL A 53 10.68 -24.90 -10.44
CA VAL A 53 9.44 -24.92 -9.65
C VAL A 53 9.27 -26.32 -9.06
N HIS A 54 9.04 -26.38 -7.74
CA HIS A 54 8.63 -27.59 -7.05
C HIS A 54 7.22 -27.39 -6.49
N LEU A 55 6.24 -28.12 -7.05
CA LEU A 55 4.86 -28.09 -6.58
C LEU A 55 4.74 -28.86 -5.27
N ILE A 56 4.09 -28.26 -4.28
CA ILE A 56 3.76 -28.93 -3.02
C ILE A 56 2.54 -29.85 -3.27
N PRO A 57 2.56 -31.12 -2.82
CA PRO A 57 1.42 -32.02 -2.98
C PRO A 57 0.13 -31.42 -2.40
N THR A 58 -0.99 -31.58 -3.09
CA THR A 58 -2.29 -30.98 -2.72
C THR A 58 -2.66 -31.27 -1.28
N GLU A 59 -2.51 -32.51 -0.82
CA GLU A 59 -2.80 -32.92 0.56
C GLU A 59 -1.94 -32.18 1.59
N THR A 60 -0.72 -31.80 1.23
CA THR A 60 0.18 -31.02 2.09
C THR A 60 -0.23 -29.55 2.10
N VAL A 61 -0.70 -28.99 0.99
CA VAL A 61 -1.30 -27.64 0.96
C VAL A 61 -2.52 -27.58 1.87
N ILE A 62 -3.44 -28.54 1.74
CA ILE A 62 -4.65 -28.60 2.57
C ILE A 62 -4.31 -28.81 4.05
N ALA A 63 -3.33 -29.66 4.37
CA ALA A 63 -2.89 -29.86 5.76
C ALA A 63 -2.32 -28.58 6.40
N GLN A 64 -1.60 -27.75 5.62
CA GLN A 64 -1.12 -26.44 6.10
C GLN A 64 -2.29 -25.49 6.40
N ILE A 65 -3.26 -25.39 5.48
CA ILE A 65 -4.47 -24.57 5.67
C ILE A 65 -5.22 -25.03 6.92
N ASP A 66 -5.47 -26.33 7.06
CA ASP A 66 -6.17 -26.90 8.21
C ASP A 66 -5.47 -26.58 9.53
N ALA A 67 -4.15 -26.77 9.57
CA ALA A 67 -3.35 -26.56 10.77
C ALA A 67 -3.49 -25.14 11.33
N VAL A 68 -3.42 -24.11 10.47
CA VAL A 68 -3.51 -22.71 10.91
C VAL A 68 -4.95 -22.26 11.14
N VAL A 69 -5.89 -22.65 10.27
CA VAL A 69 -7.29 -22.24 10.38
C VAL A 69 -7.94 -22.82 11.63
N ARG A 70 -7.64 -24.06 12.01
CA ARG A 70 -8.28 -24.71 13.18
C ARG A 70 -7.76 -24.24 14.54
N ASP A 71 -6.51 -23.78 14.60
CA ASP A 71 -5.82 -23.42 15.85
C ASP A 71 -5.79 -21.91 16.05
N ILE A 72 -5.20 -21.19 15.09
CA ILE A 72 -5.01 -19.75 15.16
C ILE A 72 -6.30 -19.02 14.73
N GLY A 73 -7.05 -19.60 13.79
CA GLY A 73 -8.16 -18.95 13.10
C GLY A 73 -7.70 -17.97 12.03
N VAL A 74 -8.65 -17.41 11.27
CA VAL A 74 -8.37 -16.53 10.14
C VAL A 74 -9.40 -15.41 10.07
N ASP A 75 -8.96 -14.22 9.67
CA ASP A 75 -9.81 -13.03 9.51
C ASP A 75 -9.96 -12.61 8.04
N ALA A 76 -8.99 -12.95 7.19
CA ALA A 76 -9.11 -12.88 5.73
C ALA A 76 -8.08 -13.80 5.05
N ILE A 77 -8.34 -14.14 3.79
CA ILE A 77 -7.49 -15.04 3.00
C ILE A 77 -7.07 -14.33 1.71
N LYS A 78 -5.78 -14.44 1.38
CA LYS A 78 -5.26 -14.10 0.06
C LYS A 78 -4.85 -15.38 -0.65
N ILE A 79 -5.30 -15.55 -1.88
CA ILE A 79 -4.90 -16.66 -2.75
C ILE A 79 -4.06 -16.08 -3.87
N GLY A 80 -2.85 -16.60 -4.07
CA GLY A 80 -1.96 -16.25 -5.18
C GLY A 80 -1.76 -17.44 -6.11
N MET A 81 -0.51 -17.66 -6.55
CA MET A 81 -0.14 -18.84 -7.34
C MET A 81 -0.57 -20.14 -6.64
N ILE A 82 -1.45 -20.92 -7.27
CA ILE A 82 -2.05 -22.15 -6.68
C ILE A 82 -1.35 -23.45 -7.10
N GLY A 83 -0.55 -23.39 -8.17
CA GLY A 83 0.31 -24.49 -8.63
C GLY A 83 -0.36 -25.52 -9.56
N SER A 84 -1.59 -25.97 -9.28
CA SER A 84 -2.29 -26.93 -10.14
C SER A 84 -3.81 -26.87 -10.02
N ALA A 85 -4.52 -27.37 -11.04
CA ALA A 85 -5.97 -27.53 -11.04
C ALA A 85 -6.49 -28.34 -9.84
N GLY A 86 -5.82 -29.45 -9.51
CA GLY A 86 -6.19 -30.29 -8.36
C GLY A 86 -6.08 -29.54 -7.03
N THR A 87 -5.04 -28.71 -6.87
CA THR A 87 -4.89 -27.87 -5.68
C THR A 87 -5.93 -26.75 -5.65
N ALA A 88 -6.23 -26.13 -6.79
CA ALA A 88 -7.28 -25.11 -6.89
C ALA A 88 -8.65 -25.65 -6.44
N THR A 89 -9.05 -26.81 -6.94
CA THR A 89 -10.30 -27.47 -6.55
C THR A 89 -10.31 -27.82 -5.07
N ALA A 90 -9.26 -28.48 -4.56
CA ALA A 90 -9.21 -28.87 -3.16
C ALA A 90 -9.20 -27.67 -2.19
N VAL A 91 -8.55 -26.57 -2.58
CA VAL A 91 -8.59 -25.32 -1.80
C VAL A 91 -9.98 -24.71 -1.85
N ALA A 92 -10.64 -24.67 -3.00
CA ALA A 92 -12.02 -24.20 -3.11
C ALA A 92 -12.95 -25.02 -2.19
N ASP A 93 -12.91 -26.36 -2.27
CA ASP A 93 -13.70 -27.27 -1.45
C ASP A 93 -13.45 -27.05 0.06
N TYR A 94 -12.19 -26.84 0.46
CA TYR A 94 -11.86 -26.52 1.85
C TYR A 94 -12.49 -25.18 2.27
N LEU A 95 -12.40 -24.16 1.42
CA LEU A 95 -12.79 -22.79 1.75
C LEU A 95 -14.31 -22.57 1.80
N GLU A 96 -15.12 -23.49 1.27
CA GLU A 96 -16.59 -23.45 1.42
C GLU A 96 -17.06 -23.36 2.89
N ARG A 97 -16.26 -23.88 3.84
CA ARG A 97 -16.58 -23.84 5.28
C ARG A 97 -16.04 -22.61 6.01
N VAL A 98 -15.36 -21.70 5.32
CA VAL A 98 -14.74 -20.52 5.91
C VAL A 98 -15.52 -19.27 5.50
N SER A 99 -16.00 -18.51 6.48
CA SER A 99 -16.80 -17.30 6.24
C SER A 99 -16.01 -16.03 6.53
N VAL A 100 -14.94 -15.80 5.78
CA VAL A 100 -14.10 -14.59 5.85
C VAL A 100 -13.88 -14.01 4.45
N PRO A 101 -13.49 -12.73 4.32
CA PRO A 101 -13.12 -12.18 3.02
C PRO A 101 -11.99 -12.97 2.34
N ILE A 102 -12.17 -13.23 1.05
CA ILE A 102 -11.19 -13.92 0.20
C ILE A 102 -10.79 -12.98 -0.94
N VAL A 103 -9.50 -12.66 -1.04
CA VAL A 103 -8.91 -11.94 -2.17
C VAL A 103 -8.16 -12.95 -3.04
N PHE A 104 -8.58 -13.10 -4.30
CA PHE A 104 -7.96 -14.00 -5.24
C PHE A 104 -7.16 -13.21 -6.29
N ASP A 105 -5.83 -13.37 -6.27
CA ASP A 105 -4.91 -12.87 -7.29
C ASP A 105 -4.63 -14.02 -8.28
N PRO A 106 -5.23 -14.03 -9.48
CA PRO A 106 -5.19 -15.15 -10.40
C PRO A 106 -3.85 -15.17 -11.16
N VAL A 107 -2.76 -15.41 -10.43
CA VAL A 107 -1.39 -15.39 -10.97
C VAL A 107 -1.23 -16.51 -12.01
N MET A 108 -1.05 -16.12 -13.27
CA MET A 108 -0.86 -17.05 -14.39
C MET A 108 0.57 -17.05 -14.95
N VAL A 109 1.28 -15.93 -14.81
CA VAL A 109 2.62 -15.71 -15.38
C VAL A 109 3.48 -14.97 -14.35
N ALA A 110 4.74 -15.38 -14.22
CA ALA A 110 5.71 -14.68 -13.38
C ALA A 110 6.06 -13.31 -13.97
N THR A 111 6.51 -12.36 -13.16
CA THR A 111 7.01 -11.06 -13.66
C THR A 111 8.20 -11.23 -14.62
N SER A 112 8.92 -12.35 -14.55
CA SER A 112 9.97 -12.74 -15.49
C SER A 112 9.46 -13.34 -16.82
N GLY A 113 8.14 -13.49 -16.99
CA GLY A 113 7.49 -14.01 -18.21
C GLY A 113 7.25 -15.52 -18.23
N SER A 114 7.63 -16.26 -17.18
CA SER A 114 7.46 -17.73 -17.12
C SER A 114 5.99 -18.11 -16.81
N THR A 115 5.43 -19.08 -17.54
CA THR A 115 4.08 -19.60 -17.27
C THR A 115 4.03 -20.32 -15.91
N LEU A 116 3.05 -19.94 -15.08
CA LEU A 116 2.83 -20.50 -13.73
C LEU A 116 1.50 -21.26 -13.61
N ALA A 117 0.56 -21.07 -14.53
CA ALA A 117 -0.70 -21.79 -14.61
C ALA A 117 -0.93 -22.31 -16.04
N ASP A 118 -1.24 -23.60 -16.16
CA ASP A 118 -1.67 -24.20 -17.42
C ASP A 118 -3.18 -24.01 -17.66
N GLU A 119 -3.66 -24.38 -18.84
CA GLU A 119 -5.09 -24.25 -19.21
C GLU A 119 -6.02 -24.97 -18.22
N ALA A 120 -5.61 -26.14 -17.71
CA ALA A 120 -6.38 -26.90 -16.73
C ALA A 120 -6.49 -26.13 -15.40
N THR A 121 -5.41 -25.49 -14.97
CA THR A 121 -5.38 -24.68 -13.75
C THR A 121 -6.24 -23.42 -13.91
N ILE A 122 -6.16 -22.75 -15.06
CA ILE A 122 -7.00 -21.58 -15.35
C ILE A 122 -8.49 -21.97 -15.38
N ALA A 123 -8.83 -23.12 -15.98
CA ALA A 123 -10.20 -23.63 -15.97
C ALA A 123 -10.72 -23.91 -14.54
N ALA A 124 -9.83 -24.30 -13.62
CA ALA A 124 -10.18 -24.52 -12.22
C ALA A 124 -10.37 -23.21 -11.42
N PHE A 125 -9.92 -22.05 -11.92
CA PHE A 125 -10.07 -20.78 -11.20
C PHE A 125 -11.54 -20.37 -11.00
N GLY A 126 -12.47 -20.89 -11.81
CA GLY A 126 -13.90 -20.64 -11.65
C GLY A 126 -14.45 -20.98 -10.27
N SER A 127 -13.97 -22.06 -9.63
CA SER A 127 -14.40 -22.44 -8.27
C SER A 127 -13.86 -21.48 -7.22
N LEU A 128 -12.61 -21.01 -7.38
CA LEU A 128 -12.03 -20.00 -6.49
C LEU A 128 -12.72 -18.63 -6.65
N MET A 129 -13.03 -18.22 -7.88
CA MET A 129 -13.77 -16.98 -8.15
C MET A 129 -15.18 -16.99 -7.57
N ALA A 130 -15.85 -18.15 -7.54
CA ALA A 130 -17.16 -18.30 -6.92
C ALA A 130 -17.17 -18.08 -5.39
N LEU A 131 -16.01 -18.25 -4.74
CA LEU A 131 -15.82 -18.01 -3.30
C LEU A 131 -15.19 -16.65 -3.00
N ALA A 132 -14.50 -16.06 -3.97
CA ALA A 132 -13.76 -14.82 -3.79
C ALA A 132 -14.69 -13.64 -3.48
N SER A 133 -14.29 -12.82 -2.52
CA SER A 133 -14.89 -11.49 -2.30
C SER A 133 -14.41 -10.50 -3.36
N VAL A 134 -13.13 -10.58 -3.73
CA VAL A 134 -12.49 -9.74 -4.76
C VAL A 134 -11.52 -10.58 -5.58
N VAL A 135 -11.55 -10.43 -6.90
CA VAL A 135 -10.54 -10.99 -7.81
C VAL A 135 -9.70 -9.84 -8.37
N THR A 136 -8.38 -9.99 -8.41
CA THR A 136 -7.45 -8.90 -8.73
C THR A 136 -6.60 -9.15 -9.99
N PRO A 137 -7.16 -9.42 -11.18
CA PRO A 137 -6.38 -9.70 -12.38
C PRO A 137 -5.75 -8.42 -12.97
N ASN A 138 -4.61 -8.57 -13.63
CA ASN A 138 -4.12 -7.59 -14.60
C ASN A 138 -4.87 -7.76 -15.94
N ILE A 139 -4.60 -6.89 -16.92
CA ILE A 139 -5.28 -6.94 -18.23
C ILE A 139 -5.09 -8.30 -18.93
N PRO A 140 -3.85 -8.82 -19.11
CA PRO A 140 -3.66 -10.16 -19.69
C PRO A 140 -4.38 -11.29 -18.94
N GLU A 141 -4.31 -11.30 -17.61
CA GLU A 141 -5.01 -12.28 -16.77
C GLU A 141 -6.53 -12.17 -16.95
N LEU A 142 -7.08 -10.95 -17.04
CA LEU A 142 -8.50 -10.73 -17.24
C LEU A 142 -8.96 -11.29 -18.60
N GLU A 143 -8.17 -11.11 -19.66
CA GLU A 143 -8.45 -11.68 -20.98
C GLU A 143 -8.46 -13.21 -20.94
N ALA A 144 -7.47 -13.82 -20.26
CA ALA A 144 -7.41 -15.28 -20.08
C ALA A 144 -8.58 -15.84 -19.25
N LEU A 145 -9.16 -15.04 -18.35
CA LEU A 145 -10.37 -15.38 -17.58
C LEU A 145 -11.68 -15.18 -18.38
N GLY A 146 -11.61 -14.79 -19.66
CA GLY A 146 -12.80 -14.54 -20.49
C GLY A 146 -13.38 -13.14 -20.36
N GLY A 147 -12.64 -12.21 -19.73
CA GLY A 147 -12.98 -10.80 -19.63
C GLY A 147 -13.77 -10.41 -18.38
N LYS A 148 -14.02 -9.10 -18.25
CA LYS A 148 -14.69 -8.46 -17.10
C LYS A 148 -16.02 -9.13 -16.72
N GLU A 149 -16.89 -9.36 -17.70
CA GLU A 149 -18.23 -9.92 -17.44
C GLU A 149 -18.18 -11.39 -16.99
N ALA A 150 -17.19 -12.16 -17.45
CA ALA A 150 -16.99 -13.53 -17.01
C ALA A 150 -16.62 -13.59 -15.52
N VAL A 151 -15.67 -12.75 -15.08
CA VAL A 151 -15.26 -12.67 -13.68
C VAL A 151 -16.41 -12.17 -12.80
N LEU A 152 -17.06 -11.07 -13.16
CA LEU A 152 -18.19 -10.52 -12.41
C LEU A 152 -19.40 -11.47 -12.37
N GLY A 153 -19.55 -12.35 -13.37
CA GLY A 153 -20.58 -13.40 -13.42
C GLY A 153 -20.50 -14.42 -12.27
N HIS A 154 -19.35 -14.54 -11.60
CA HIS A 154 -19.19 -15.34 -10.39
C HIS A 154 -19.70 -14.64 -9.11
N GLY A 155 -20.12 -13.37 -9.19
CA GLY A 155 -20.69 -12.61 -8.06
C GLY A 155 -19.66 -11.91 -7.17
N CYS A 156 -18.38 -12.02 -7.49
CA CYS A 156 -17.28 -11.34 -6.79
C CYS A 156 -17.12 -9.87 -7.24
N HIS A 157 -16.37 -9.08 -6.47
CA HIS A 157 -15.85 -7.80 -6.95
C HIS A 157 -14.61 -8.03 -7.84
N LEU A 158 -14.34 -7.09 -8.72
CA LEU A 158 -13.16 -7.11 -9.59
C LEU A 158 -12.31 -5.86 -9.35
N LEU A 159 -11.06 -6.04 -8.95
CA LEU A 159 -10.03 -5.01 -8.98
C LEU A 159 -9.21 -5.20 -10.25
N LEU A 160 -9.48 -4.39 -11.28
CA LEU A 160 -8.72 -4.41 -12.52
C LEU A 160 -7.48 -3.52 -12.40
N LYS A 161 -6.30 -4.17 -12.46
CA LYS A 161 -4.98 -3.51 -12.42
C LYS A 161 -4.61 -2.99 -13.82
N ASP A 162 -4.45 -1.68 -13.97
CA ASP A 162 -4.16 -1.06 -15.28
C ASP A 162 -2.66 -0.99 -15.60
N GLY A 163 -1.77 -1.43 -14.70
CA GLY A 163 -0.31 -1.26 -14.81
C GLY A 163 0.38 -1.64 -16.14
N HIS A 164 -0.31 -2.32 -17.06
CA HIS A 164 0.15 -2.68 -18.42
C HIS A 164 -0.35 -1.75 -19.55
N GLY A 165 -1.21 -0.76 -19.26
CA GLY A 165 -1.71 0.20 -20.25
C GLY A 165 -0.66 1.22 -20.71
N GLU A 166 -0.79 1.73 -21.94
CA GLU A 166 0.10 2.75 -22.48
C GLU A 166 -0.16 4.14 -21.86
N GLY A 167 0.90 4.92 -21.60
CA GLY A 167 0.80 6.32 -21.19
C GLY A 167 1.40 6.65 -19.82
N GLN A 168 1.31 7.93 -19.45
CA GLN A 168 1.90 8.49 -18.23
C GLN A 168 1.03 8.32 -16.97
N ARG A 169 -0.19 7.82 -17.13
CA ARG A 169 -1.16 7.63 -16.04
C ARG A 169 -1.62 6.17 -16.00
N ILE A 170 -1.88 5.68 -14.79
CA ILE A 170 -2.40 4.34 -14.52
C ILE A 170 -3.73 4.54 -13.79
N VAL A 171 -4.77 3.82 -14.19
CA VAL A 171 -6.09 3.89 -13.54
C VAL A 171 -6.54 2.53 -13.06
N ASP A 172 -6.37 2.26 -11.78
CA ASP A 172 -6.87 1.04 -11.14
C ASP A 172 -8.36 1.19 -10.84
N ARG A 173 -9.15 0.16 -11.14
CA ARG A 173 -10.62 0.24 -11.08
C ARG A 173 -11.21 -0.89 -10.26
N LEU A 174 -12.10 -0.55 -9.34
CA LEU A 174 -12.87 -1.50 -8.55
C LEU A 174 -14.30 -1.58 -9.09
N TYR A 175 -14.72 -2.77 -9.49
CA TYR A 175 -16.08 -3.07 -9.94
C TYR A 175 -16.78 -4.00 -8.95
N SER A 176 -18.08 -3.80 -8.82
CA SER A 176 -19.02 -4.77 -8.27
C SER A 176 -19.75 -5.48 -9.42
N PRO A 177 -20.50 -6.57 -9.14
CA PRO A 177 -21.40 -7.16 -10.13
C PRO A 177 -22.46 -6.19 -10.70
N LYS A 178 -22.66 -5.04 -10.06
CA LYS A 178 -23.61 -3.99 -10.48
C LYS A 178 -22.97 -2.86 -11.30
N GLY A 179 -21.63 -2.85 -11.44
CA GLY A 179 -20.89 -1.81 -12.16
C GLY A 179 -19.71 -1.24 -11.38
N LEU A 180 -19.13 -0.15 -11.90
CA LEU A 180 -17.97 0.53 -11.30
C LEU A 180 -18.31 1.09 -9.92
N VAL A 181 -17.46 0.80 -8.94
CA VAL A 181 -17.57 1.29 -7.55
C VAL A 181 -16.68 2.51 -7.36
N THR A 182 -15.39 2.39 -7.69
CA THR A 182 -14.42 3.49 -7.60
C THR A 182 -13.25 3.26 -8.56
N SER A 183 -12.44 4.29 -8.75
CA SER A 183 -11.19 4.22 -9.50
C SER A 183 -10.16 5.17 -8.90
N LEU A 184 -8.89 4.76 -8.90
CA LEU A 184 -7.77 5.60 -8.49
C LEU A 184 -6.85 5.82 -9.67
N GLU A 185 -6.59 7.09 -9.97
CA GLU A 185 -5.69 7.51 -11.05
C GLU A 185 -4.37 8.01 -10.46
N GLY A 186 -3.27 7.43 -10.91
CA GLY A 186 -1.93 7.78 -10.44
C GLY A 186 -0.95 8.03 -11.58
N LYS A 187 0.13 8.75 -11.29
CA LYS A 187 1.29 8.85 -12.19
C LYS A 187 1.96 7.47 -12.32
N ARG A 188 2.33 7.09 -13.53
CA ARG A 188 3.23 5.97 -13.80
C ARG A 188 4.65 6.34 -13.37
N PHE A 189 5.27 5.50 -12.54
CA PHE A 189 6.66 5.68 -12.14
C PHE A 189 7.59 5.08 -13.20
N ASP A 190 8.71 5.77 -13.45
CA ASP A 190 9.79 5.29 -14.31
C ASP A 190 10.74 4.44 -13.46
N THR A 191 10.42 3.13 -13.34
CA THR A 191 11.19 2.17 -12.56
C THR A 191 11.05 0.76 -13.13
N SER A 192 12.11 -0.04 -13.03
CA SER A 192 12.11 -1.48 -13.34
C SER A 192 11.73 -2.35 -12.14
N ASP A 193 11.72 -1.80 -10.93
CA ASP A 193 11.49 -2.56 -9.69
C ASP A 193 10.01 -2.83 -9.44
N THR A 194 9.45 -3.71 -10.26
CA THR A 194 8.02 -4.02 -10.28
C THR A 194 7.72 -5.45 -9.84
N HIS A 195 8.76 -6.23 -9.48
CA HIS A 195 8.61 -7.64 -9.10
C HIS A 195 7.84 -7.77 -7.79
N GLY A 196 6.68 -8.43 -7.87
CA GLY A 196 5.76 -8.61 -6.74
C GLY A 196 4.71 -7.52 -6.53
N THR A 197 4.53 -6.59 -7.48
CA THR A 197 3.49 -5.54 -7.41
C THR A 197 2.09 -6.14 -7.18
N GLY A 198 1.71 -7.17 -7.94
CA GLY A 198 0.39 -7.82 -7.83
C GLY A 198 0.19 -8.52 -6.48
N CYS A 199 1.16 -9.32 -6.04
CA CYS A 199 1.10 -10.01 -4.76
C CYS A 199 0.99 -9.03 -3.59
N THR A 200 1.76 -7.93 -3.65
CA THR A 200 1.72 -6.85 -2.67
C THR A 200 0.34 -6.20 -2.62
N LEU A 201 -0.26 -5.88 -3.77
CA LEU A 201 -1.60 -5.29 -3.83
C LEU A 201 -2.67 -6.20 -3.21
N ALA A 202 -2.71 -7.46 -3.64
CA ALA A 202 -3.70 -8.42 -3.17
C ALA A 202 -3.57 -8.69 -1.66
N SER A 203 -2.34 -8.77 -1.16
CA SER A 203 -2.07 -8.96 0.27
C SER A 203 -2.43 -7.73 1.11
N ALA A 204 -2.19 -6.52 0.59
CA ALA A 204 -2.59 -5.30 1.27
C ALA A 204 -4.12 -5.16 1.35
N LEU A 205 -4.82 -5.53 0.27
CA LEU A 205 -6.28 -5.57 0.21
C LEU A 205 -6.85 -6.58 1.21
N ALA A 206 -6.34 -7.82 1.21
CA ALA A 206 -6.76 -8.86 2.14
C ALA A 206 -6.52 -8.45 3.60
N CYS A 207 -5.38 -7.80 3.89
CA CYS A 207 -5.09 -7.28 5.22
C CYS A 207 -6.11 -6.23 5.67
N GLY A 208 -6.52 -5.30 4.80
CA GLY A 208 -7.54 -4.30 5.12
C GLY A 208 -8.91 -4.92 5.38
N MET A 209 -9.32 -5.82 4.51
CA MET A 209 -10.60 -6.52 4.69
C MET A 209 -10.60 -7.36 5.99
N GLY A 210 -9.48 -8.02 6.33
CA GLY A 210 -9.35 -8.78 7.58
C GLY A 210 -9.29 -7.89 8.83
N GLN A 211 -8.89 -6.63 8.69
CA GLN A 211 -8.98 -5.61 9.76
C GLN A 211 -10.39 -5.00 9.88
N GLY A 212 -11.33 -5.41 9.01
CA GLY A 212 -12.72 -4.95 9.03
C GLY A 212 -12.98 -3.71 8.19
N LEU A 213 -12.03 -3.30 7.35
CA LEU A 213 -12.23 -2.15 6.48
C LEU A 213 -13.31 -2.37 5.42
N PRO A 214 -14.15 -1.36 5.15
CA PRO A 214 -14.93 -1.32 3.93
C PRO A 214 -14.05 -1.51 2.70
N LEU A 215 -14.58 -2.22 1.70
CA LEU A 215 -13.80 -2.63 0.52
C LEU A 215 -13.14 -1.46 -0.22
N VAL A 216 -13.81 -0.31 -0.31
CA VAL A 216 -13.26 0.89 -0.97
C VAL A 216 -12.05 1.44 -0.21
N GLU A 217 -12.12 1.49 1.12
CA GLU A 217 -11.01 1.94 1.97
C GLU A 217 -9.83 0.97 1.87
N ALA A 218 -10.11 -0.34 1.94
CA ALA A 218 -9.08 -1.37 1.74
C ALA A 218 -8.42 -1.29 0.35
N PHE A 219 -9.20 -0.97 -0.70
CA PHE A 219 -8.70 -0.76 -2.06
C PHE A 219 -7.75 0.43 -2.14
N ASN A 220 -8.17 1.60 -1.65
CA ASN A 220 -7.34 2.81 -1.71
C ASN A 220 -6.04 2.65 -0.91
N ARG A 221 -6.13 2.07 0.30
CA ARG A 221 -4.98 1.77 1.15
C ARG A 221 -4.00 0.80 0.48
N ALA A 222 -4.52 -0.23 -0.20
CA ALA A 222 -3.69 -1.21 -0.91
C ALA A 222 -2.93 -0.59 -2.10
N ILE A 223 -3.61 0.22 -2.92
CA ILE A 223 -2.99 0.92 -4.04
C ILE A 223 -1.91 1.88 -3.54
N ARG A 224 -2.20 2.63 -2.49
CA ARG A 224 -1.24 3.55 -1.87
C ARG A 224 0.00 2.83 -1.35
N PHE A 225 -0.19 1.72 -0.63
CA PHE A 225 0.93 0.94 -0.09
C PHE A 225 1.88 0.49 -1.22
N VAL A 226 1.32 -0.02 -2.32
CA VAL A 226 2.10 -0.44 -3.49
C VAL A 226 2.85 0.73 -4.10
N ARG A 227 2.20 1.89 -4.27
CA ARG A 227 2.83 3.09 -4.84
C ARG A 227 4.01 3.58 -4.00
N LEU A 228 3.85 3.64 -2.69
CA LEU A 228 4.94 4.00 -1.77
C LEU A 228 6.06 2.96 -1.80
N ALA A 229 5.72 1.67 -1.84
CA ALA A 229 6.71 0.60 -1.91
C ALA A 229 7.50 0.64 -3.24
N LEU A 230 6.88 1.06 -4.35
CA LEU A 230 7.58 1.28 -5.62
C LEU A 230 8.57 2.45 -5.55
N LEU A 231 8.19 3.56 -4.91
CA LEU A 231 9.06 4.72 -4.74
C LEU A 231 10.28 4.43 -3.84
N GLU A 232 10.12 3.51 -2.90
CA GLU A 232 11.16 3.12 -1.94
C GLU A 232 11.90 1.83 -2.34
N ALA A 233 11.77 1.41 -3.61
CA ALA A 233 12.42 0.20 -4.12
C ALA A 233 13.95 0.23 -3.84
N PRO A 234 14.54 -0.87 -3.33
CA PRO A 234 15.96 -0.90 -2.98
C PRO A 234 16.89 -1.14 -4.17
N HIS A 235 16.35 -1.28 -5.40
CA HIS A 235 17.11 -1.55 -6.63
C HIS A 235 18.01 -2.79 -6.54
N PHE A 236 17.47 -3.91 -6.03
CA PHE A 236 18.21 -5.16 -5.92
C PHE A 236 18.10 -6.02 -7.17
N GLY A 237 19.20 -6.70 -7.49
CA GLY A 237 19.31 -7.59 -8.65
C GLY A 237 19.60 -6.86 -9.95
N GLU A 238 19.71 -7.62 -11.04
CA GLU A 238 20.07 -7.10 -12.37
C GLU A 238 18.88 -7.08 -13.36
N GLY A 239 17.70 -7.47 -12.91
CA GLY A 239 16.47 -7.53 -13.72
C GLY A 239 15.35 -6.69 -13.10
N ASN A 240 14.13 -7.26 -13.03
CA ASN A 240 13.03 -6.60 -12.34
C ASN A 240 13.20 -6.80 -10.83
N GLY A 241 13.63 -5.75 -10.12
CA GLY A 241 13.87 -5.80 -8.69
C GLY A 241 12.59 -5.73 -7.84
N PRO A 242 12.71 -6.03 -6.54
CA PRO A 242 11.59 -6.05 -5.61
C PRO A 242 11.16 -4.64 -5.18
N LEU A 243 9.96 -4.53 -4.61
CA LEU A 243 9.48 -3.31 -3.99
C LEU A 243 10.14 -3.07 -2.61
N GLY A 244 10.09 -1.82 -2.14
CA GLY A 244 10.63 -1.36 -0.86
C GLY A 244 9.69 -1.52 0.34
N HIS A 245 9.07 -2.70 0.55
CA HIS A 245 8.06 -2.92 1.61
C HIS A 245 8.51 -2.38 2.99
N GLN A 246 9.75 -2.68 3.37
CA GLN A 246 10.32 -2.33 4.67
C GLN A 246 10.52 -0.83 4.89
N GLN A 247 10.47 -0.01 3.85
CA GLN A 247 10.60 1.45 3.93
C GLN A 247 9.27 2.17 3.73
N VAL A 248 8.18 1.43 3.51
CA VAL A 248 6.84 1.99 3.62
C VAL A 248 6.64 2.39 5.08
N ARG A 249 6.90 3.67 5.30
CA ARG A 249 6.57 4.41 6.51
C ARG A 249 5.37 5.24 6.18
N ASP A 250 4.56 5.43 7.19
CA ASP A 250 3.27 6.09 7.11
C ASP A 250 2.18 5.20 6.51
N PHE A 251 1.40 4.57 7.40
CA PHE A 251 -0.03 4.40 7.13
C PHE A 251 -0.67 5.75 7.32
N TRP A 252 -0.40 6.63 6.38
CA TRP A 252 -1.41 7.57 5.97
C TRP A 252 -2.51 6.71 5.38
N ASP A 253 -3.62 6.63 6.07
CA ASP A 253 -4.80 6.12 5.43
C ASP A 253 -5.43 7.27 4.65
N GLU A 254 -5.54 7.14 3.33
CA GLU A 254 -6.38 8.04 2.55
C GLU A 254 -7.87 7.81 2.87
N ASP A 255 -8.20 6.67 3.52
CA ASP A 255 -9.58 6.22 3.72
C ASP A 255 -9.91 5.48 5.05
N GLU A 256 -9.00 5.22 6.00
CA GLU A 256 -9.39 4.77 7.36
C GLU A 256 -9.83 5.95 8.21
N VAL A 257 -11.06 5.79 8.65
CA VAL A 257 -11.72 6.38 9.80
C VAL A 257 -11.02 5.97 11.10
N VAL A 258 -9.74 6.30 11.27
CA VAL A 258 -9.29 6.83 12.55
C VAL A 258 -9.09 8.32 12.32
N PRO A 259 -10.02 9.20 12.78
CA PRO A 259 -9.82 10.63 12.73
C PRO A 259 -8.71 10.98 13.73
N GLY A 260 -7.47 10.83 13.26
CA GLY A 260 -6.27 11.07 14.02
C GLY A 260 -5.52 12.23 13.40
N ILE A 261 -5.35 13.29 14.17
CA ILE A 261 -4.37 14.31 13.87
C ILE A 261 -2.99 13.65 13.80
N SER A 262 -2.27 13.83 12.69
CA SER A 262 -0.90 13.33 12.59
C SER A 262 0.06 14.44 12.94
N PHE A 263 0.80 14.28 14.05
CA PHE A 263 1.90 15.17 14.38
C PHE A 263 3.18 14.64 13.72
N ASN A 264 3.49 15.22 12.58
CA ASN A 264 4.53 14.70 11.69
C ASN A 264 5.40 15.81 11.09
N GLN A 265 5.14 17.07 11.44
CA GLN A 265 5.87 18.21 10.93
C GLN A 265 6.01 19.29 12.01
N VAL A 266 7.24 19.78 12.14
CA VAL A 266 7.55 21.00 12.89
C VAL A 266 8.39 21.88 12.00
N THR A 267 8.08 23.16 11.93
CA THR A 267 8.98 24.16 11.35
C THR A 267 9.45 25.09 12.44
N VAL A 268 10.76 25.20 12.63
CA VAL A 268 11.35 26.18 13.56
C VAL A 268 11.95 27.35 12.81
N GLY A 269 11.97 28.50 13.45
CA GLY A 269 12.72 29.66 12.99
C GLY A 269 14.22 29.38 12.93
N SER A 270 14.91 30.06 12.02
CA SER A 270 16.36 29.97 11.87
C SER A 270 16.93 31.35 11.59
N SER A 271 17.85 31.84 12.42
CA SER A 271 18.60 33.08 12.14
C SER A 271 19.83 32.85 11.26
N ASP A 272 20.28 31.59 11.15
CA ASP A 272 21.44 31.17 10.36
C ASP A 272 21.09 29.84 9.69
N TYR A 273 20.76 29.93 8.40
CA TYR A 273 20.35 28.79 7.59
C TYR A 273 21.41 27.68 7.58
N THR A 274 22.65 28.03 7.23
CA THR A 274 23.74 27.07 7.06
C THR A 274 24.06 26.36 8.36
N ALA A 275 24.19 27.11 9.46
CA ALA A 275 24.46 26.52 10.77
C ALA A 275 23.34 25.57 11.22
N SER A 276 22.08 25.93 10.95
CA SER A 276 20.93 25.09 11.28
C SER A 276 20.88 23.81 10.46
N VAL A 277 21.11 23.88 9.14
CA VAL A 277 21.16 22.69 8.28
C VAL A 277 22.24 21.71 8.76
N ASP A 278 23.43 22.22 9.05
CA ASP A 278 24.55 21.41 9.53
C ASP A 278 24.24 20.76 10.89
N PHE A 279 23.59 21.49 11.79
CA PHE A 279 23.19 20.98 13.09
C PHE A 279 22.20 19.81 12.98
N TYR A 280 21.12 19.96 12.21
CA TYR A 280 20.09 18.93 12.09
C TYR A 280 20.56 17.70 11.32
N LYS A 281 21.46 17.87 10.32
CA LYS A 281 22.16 16.73 9.71
C LYS A 281 23.00 15.95 10.72
N LYS A 282 23.74 16.66 11.59
CA LYS A 282 24.55 16.03 12.65
C LYS A 282 23.71 15.29 13.70
N LEU A 283 22.48 15.74 13.95
CA LEU A 283 21.51 15.01 14.77
C LEU A 283 20.96 13.73 14.11
N GLY A 284 21.29 13.48 12.85
CA GLY A 284 20.87 12.28 12.12
C GLY A 284 19.61 12.47 11.29
N LEU A 285 19.12 13.70 11.11
CA LEU A 285 18.02 13.96 10.18
C LEU A 285 18.53 14.03 8.74
N ARG A 286 17.87 13.34 7.82
CA ARG A 286 18.21 13.36 6.40
C ARG A 286 17.58 14.59 5.75
N GLN A 287 18.36 15.49 5.16
CA GLN A 287 17.80 16.60 4.39
C GLN A 287 17.13 16.06 3.12
N ILE A 288 15.88 16.44 2.89
CA ILE A 288 15.07 16.04 1.72
C ILE A 288 14.62 17.22 0.86
N VAL A 289 14.71 18.45 1.38
CA VAL A 289 14.52 19.69 0.61
C VAL A 289 15.61 20.69 1.01
N ASP A 290 16.24 21.30 0.00
CA ASP A 290 17.23 22.36 0.16
C ASP A 290 16.77 23.59 -0.65
N SER A 291 16.43 24.69 0.03
CA SER A 291 15.94 25.91 -0.60
C SER A 291 16.53 27.15 0.10
N PRO A 292 17.86 27.37 -0.02
CA PRO A 292 18.56 28.45 0.66
C PRO A 292 18.05 29.84 0.28
N ASP A 293 17.63 30.04 -0.97
CA ASP A 293 17.11 31.32 -1.46
C ASP A 293 15.79 31.73 -0.78
N ASN A 294 15.01 30.75 -0.33
CA ASN A 294 13.81 30.95 0.49
C ASN A 294 14.10 30.79 1.99
N GLY A 295 15.37 30.60 2.38
CA GLY A 295 15.78 30.32 3.74
C GLY A 295 15.14 29.05 4.33
N TYR A 296 14.73 28.09 3.51
CA TYR A 296 13.94 26.93 3.92
C TYR A 296 14.66 25.60 3.66
N ALA A 297 14.66 24.72 4.65
CA ALA A 297 15.07 23.34 4.47
C ALA A 297 14.08 22.39 5.14
N ARG A 298 13.92 21.20 4.57
CA ARG A 298 13.14 20.11 5.17
C ARG A 298 14.02 18.89 5.32
N PHE A 299 13.85 18.23 6.46
CA PHE A 299 14.53 17.03 6.85
C PHE A 299 13.50 15.94 7.16
N GLU A 300 13.96 14.71 7.10
CA GLU A 300 13.23 13.50 7.41
C GLU A 300 13.93 12.75 8.54
N ALA A 301 13.18 12.40 9.58
CA ALA A 301 13.61 11.52 10.64
C ALA A 301 13.48 10.05 10.22
N GLY A 302 14.17 9.14 10.90
CA GLY A 302 14.16 7.70 10.56
C GLY A 302 12.79 7.01 10.62
N ASN A 303 11.78 7.65 11.22
CA ASN A 303 10.39 7.19 11.26
C ASN A 303 9.48 7.82 10.20
N GLY A 304 10.01 8.68 9.30
CA GLY A 304 9.24 9.37 8.27
C GLY A 304 8.61 10.70 8.69
N ALA A 305 8.70 11.09 9.97
CA ALA A 305 8.33 12.44 10.40
C ALA A 305 9.27 13.46 9.77
N THR A 306 8.74 14.63 9.42
CA THR A 306 9.49 15.70 8.78
C THR A 306 9.72 16.84 9.75
N PHE A 307 10.84 17.53 9.56
CA PHE A 307 11.26 18.66 10.36
C PHE A 307 11.75 19.74 9.40
N SER A 308 11.50 21.01 9.69
CA SER A 308 11.93 22.09 8.83
C SER A 308 12.53 23.24 9.61
N ILE A 309 13.37 23.98 8.92
CA ILE A 309 13.82 25.31 9.33
C ILE A 309 13.32 26.33 8.32
N HIS A 310 12.98 27.53 8.79
CA HIS A 310 12.66 28.64 7.92
C HIS A 310 13.27 29.94 8.46
N SER A 311 14.09 30.61 7.64
CA SER A 311 14.83 31.80 8.05
C SER A 311 14.03 33.11 7.87
N GLY A 312 12.81 33.01 7.36
CA GLY A 312 11.85 34.12 7.22
C GLY A 312 10.69 34.07 8.22
N SER A 313 10.78 33.31 9.31
CA SER A 313 9.77 33.36 10.39
C SER A 313 9.81 34.72 11.10
N GLU A 314 8.65 35.18 11.59
CA GLU A 314 8.53 36.48 12.28
C GLU A 314 9.51 36.61 13.46
N SER A 315 9.80 35.50 14.16
CA SER A 315 10.90 35.39 15.10
C SER A 315 11.72 34.11 14.92
N PRO A 316 13.05 34.14 15.18
CA PRO A 316 13.92 32.98 15.10
C PRO A 316 13.64 31.92 16.18
N ASN A 317 12.87 32.27 17.22
CA ASN A 317 12.47 31.36 18.30
C ASN A 317 11.07 30.78 18.09
N ASP A 318 10.39 31.15 16.99
CA ASP A 318 9.05 30.68 16.74
C ASP A 318 9.09 29.25 16.21
N ALA A 319 8.18 28.43 16.71
CA ALA A 319 7.90 27.12 16.18
C ALA A 319 6.46 27.09 15.66
N VAL A 320 6.30 26.51 14.48
CA VAL A 320 5.00 26.15 13.93
C VAL A 320 4.86 24.64 14.08
N VAL A 321 3.81 24.25 14.81
CA VAL A 321 3.43 22.86 15.02
C VAL A 321 2.41 22.52 13.94
N TYR A 322 2.65 21.45 13.20
CA TYR A 322 1.76 21.04 12.12
C TYR A 322 1.03 19.75 12.48
N PHE A 323 -0.27 19.75 12.23
CA PHE A 323 -1.10 18.57 12.31
C PHE A 323 -1.68 18.28 10.93
N GLU A 324 -1.33 17.13 10.37
CA GLU A 324 -1.83 16.74 9.05
C GLU A 324 -3.17 16.01 9.18
N SER A 325 -4.10 16.33 8.28
CA SER A 325 -5.38 15.64 8.11
C SER A 325 -5.81 15.68 6.64
N LEU A 326 -6.27 14.54 6.12
CA LEU A 326 -6.83 14.44 4.76
C LEU A 326 -8.21 15.09 4.63
N ALA A 327 -8.98 15.09 5.72
CA ALA A 327 -10.28 15.74 5.80
C ALA A 327 -10.15 17.19 6.28
N LEU A 328 -9.07 17.90 5.90
CA LEU A 328 -8.73 19.22 6.44
C LEU A 328 -9.92 20.18 6.46
N ASP A 329 -10.64 20.32 5.35
CA ASP A 329 -11.77 21.24 5.25
C ASP A 329 -12.93 20.85 6.18
N ALA A 330 -13.26 19.56 6.24
CA ALA A 330 -14.33 19.07 7.11
C ALA A 330 -13.94 19.23 8.59
N TRP A 331 -12.71 18.89 8.94
CA TRP A 331 -12.18 19.03 10.29
C TRP A 331 -12.11 20.49 10.74
N VAL A 332 -11.64 21.39 9.88
CA VAL A 332 -11.62 22.82 10.18
C VAL A 332 -13.04 23.38 10.35
N LYS A 333 -13.98 22.94 9.53
CA LYS A 333 -15.39 23.31 9.68
C LYS A 333 -15.95 22.85 11.04
N GLU A 334 -15.72 21.60 11.43
CA GLU A 334 -16.13 21.08 12.74
C GLU A 334 -15.51 21.89 13.89
N LEU A 335 -14.22 22.22 13.81
CA LEU A 335 -13.54 23.02 14.84
C LEU A 335 -14.13 24.44 14.94
N VAL A 336 -14.45 25.08 13.81
CA VAL A 336 -15.14 26.38 13.81
C VAL A 336 -16.51 26.28 14.48
N GLU A 337 -17.27 25.21 14.23
CA GLU A 337 -18.56 24.96 14.89
C GLU A 337 -18.42 24.77 16.42
N THR A 338 -17.27 24.28 16.89
CA THR A 338 -16.94 24.22 18.34
C THR A 338 -16.44 25.54 18.94
N GLY A 339 -16.27 26.59 18.12
CA GLY A 339 -15.83 27.93 18.56
C GLY A 339 -14.32 28.18 18.46
N ILE A 340 -13.56 27.29 17.81
CA ILE A 340 -12.15 27.55 17.50
C ILE A 340 -12.05 28.64 16.43
N VAL A 341 -11.18 29.62 16.67
CA VAL A 341 -10.93 30.74 15.74
C VAL A 341 -9.69 30.45 14.92
N PHE A 342 -9.80 30.61 13.61
CA PHE A 342 -8.70 30.49 12.67
C PHE A 342 -8.23 31.87 12.21
N ASP A 343 -6.92 32.08 12.22
CA ASP A 343 -6.28 33.24 11.58
C ASP A 343 -6.42 33.14 10.06
N ARG A 344 -6.42 31.91 9.54
CA ARG A 344 -6.55 31.61 8.12
C ARG A 344 -7.29 30.29 7.90
N MET A 345 -8.35 30.33 7.10
CA MET A 345 -9.10 29.14 6.68
C MET A 345 -8.30 28.30 5.67
N PRO A 346 -8.71 27.04 5.39
CA PRO A 346 -7.99 26.16 4.47
C PRO A 346 -7.85 26.77 3.07
N GLN A 347 -6.61 26.83 2.58
CA GLN A 347 -6.29 27.31 1.24
C GLN A 347 -5.11 26.56 0.66
N ASP A 348 -5.02 26.48 -0.67
CA ASP A 348 -3.92 25.85 -1.36
C ASP A 348 -2.71 26.80 -1.43
N GLU A 349 -1.54 26.27 -1.11
CA GLU A 349 -0.27 26.98 -1.11
C GLU A 349 0.56 26.63 -2.34
N SER A 350 1.47 27.53 -2.72
CA SER A 350 2.28 27.38 -3.94
C SER A 350 3.23 26.17 -3.91
N TRP A 351 3.52 25.63 -2.72
CA TRP A 351 4.32 24.42 -2.51
C TRP A 351 3.47 23.13 -2.45
N GLY A 352 2.23 23.17 -2.93
CA GLY A 352 1.39 21.99 -3.12
C GLY A 352 0.79 21.41 -1.84
N TRP A 353 0.69 22.22 -0.79
CA TRP A 353 0.02 21.88 0.46
C TRP A 353 -1.30 22.65 0.56
N ARG A 354 -2.29 22.09 1.25
CA ARG A 354 -3.48 22.82 1.68
C ARG A 354 -3.35 23.11 3.16
N GLU A 355 -3.48 24.37 3.58
CA GLU A 355 -3.17 24.82 4.95
C GLU A 355 -4.28 25.71 5.55
N ALA A 356 -4.59 25.47 6.82
CA ALA A 356 -5.33 26.38 7.70
C ALA A 356 -4.45 26.74 8.92
N ARG A 357 -4.56 27.97 9.43
CA ARG A 357 -3.73 28.47 10.53
C ARG A 357 -4.58 29.01 11.66
N LEU A 358 -4.14 28.72 12.87
CA LEU A 358 -4.73 29.19 14.11
C LEU A 358 -3.66 29.36 15.18
N ARG A 359 -4.06 29.95 16.30
CA ARG A 359 -3.25 29.99 17.51
C ARG A 359 -3.93 29.24 18.64
N ASP A 360 -3.13 28.57 19.44
CA ASP A 360 -3.61 28.00 20.69
C ASP A 360 -3.91 29.11 21.73
N PRO A 361 -4.47 28.78 22.91
CA PRO A 361 -4.78 29.78 23.95
C PRO A 361 -3.56 30.57 24.47
N HIS A 362 -2.33 30.14 24.17
CA HIS A 362 -1.10 30.80 24.58
C HIS A 362 -0.35 31.47 23.41
N GLY A 363 -0.95 31.51 22.23
CA GLY A 363 -0.42 32.20 21.06
C GLY A 363 0.54 31.37 20.21
N ASN A 364 0.76 30.08 20.53
CA ASN A 364 1.59 29.18 19.72
C ASN A 364 0.95 28.99 18.34
N ILE A 365 1.78 29.02 17.29
CA ILE A 365 1.30 28.92 15.92
C ILE A 365 1.04 27.45 15.60
N ILE A 366 -0.21 27.15 15.26
CA ILE A 366 -0.65 25.83 14.82
C ILE A 366 -1.02 25.92 13.34
N CYS A 367 -0.56 24.94 12.56
CA CYS A 367 -0.96 24.75 11.17
C CYS A 367 -1.69 23.41 11.05
N LEU A 368 -2.93 23.44 10.59
CA LEU A 368 -3.64 22.25 10.17
C LEU A 368 -3.45 22.14 8.66
N TYR A 369 -2.99 21.00 8.15
CA TYR A 369 -2.64 20.92 6.75
C TYR A 369 -2.92 19.56 6.11
N HIS A 370 -2.85 19.52 4.78
CA HIS A 370 -2.83 18.32 3.97
C HIS A 370 -1.75 18.47 2.90
N ALA A 371 -0.79 17.54 2.85
CA ALA A 371 0.30 17.55 1.87
C ALA A 371 0.41 16.23 1.09
N GLY A 372 -0.10 15.12 1.63
CA GLY A 372 -0.03 13.81 0.97
C GLY A 372 1.41 13.39 0.68
N GLU A 373 1.66 12.82 -0.49
CA GLU A 373 3.02 12.42 -0.91
C GLU A 373 3.99 13.62 -0.95
N ASN A 374 3.52 14.86 -1.22
CA ASN A 374 4.37 16.05 -1.35
C ASN A 374 5.08 16.47 -0.06
N ARG A 375 4.69 15.92 1.10
CA ARG A 375 5.42 16.18 2.35
C ARG A 375 6.84 15.62 2.30
N ARG A 376 6.96 14.36 1.85
CA ARG A 376 8.23 13.62 1.78
C ARG A 376 8.80 13.56 0.37
N TYR A 377 7.94 13.55 -0.65
CA TYR A 377 8.27 13.41 -2.06
C TYR A 377 7.81 14.62 -2.90
N PRO A 378 8.10 15.88 -2.49
CA PRO A 378 7.78 17.01 -3.35
C PRO A 378 8.57 16.93 -4.68
N PRO A 379 8.10 17.55 -5.77
CA PRO A 379 8.81 17.55 -7.06
C PRO A 379 10.25 18.09 -7.02
N TRP A 380 10.60 18.88 -6.01
CA TRP A 380 11.93 19.44 -5.75
C TRP A 380 12.69 18.72 -4.62
N ARG A 381 12.32 17.49 -4.30
CA ARG A 381 13.06 16.66 -3.34
C ARG A 381 14.49 16.47 -3.81
N ILE A 382 15.46 16.55 -2.89
CA ILE A 382 16.85 16.15 -3.16
C ILE A 382 17.00 14.65 -2.92
N ASN A 383 17.78 13.98 -3.78
CA ASN A 383 18.00 12.52 -3.74
C ASN A 383 18.88 12.08 -2.57
#